data_AF-A0A6F9DBF8-F1
#
_entry.id   AF-A0A6F9DBF8-F1
#
_cell.length_a   1.000
_cell.length_b   1.000
_cell.length_c   1.000
_cell.angle_alpha   90.00
_cell.angle_beta   90.00
_cell.angle_gamma   90.00
#
_symmetry.space_group_name_H-M   'P 1'
#
loop_
_entity.id
_entity.type
_entity.pdbx_description
1 polymer ?
#
loop_
_entity_poly.entity_id
_entity_poly.type
_entity_poly.pdbx_seq_one_letter_code
_entity_poly.pdbx_strand_id
1 'polypeptide(L)'
;MSGNFNTKLNKQCIVINRSMPYLKGKVCLVTGASRGIGRGTALQLAMNGAFCYITGRSLEKLKLVEDEAKNRGACGKIIAVQCDHSNDTEIQKVFDLIDEENDGKLDLLVNNAYSAVSWIMDNAKQCFWDHQVDAWDQINKVGLRNHFICAVYASRMMVKRRKGLIVNISSAGGILYIETPAYGIGKTAKDRMAKDCGMDLEKYNVAFVSVWPGPVRTELINAELALKTSSLTWLFEHGETTEFTGKCIASLLLDPKIMKKSGQVLLSSDIAEEFGLKDVDEKHPVSIRSVKGMLGGSGALWIADYIPSFIKLPKWLFFILGSLAKTPVKKDASKYA
;
A
#
# COMPACT_ATOMS: atom_id res chain seq x y z
N MET A 1 -34.25 -32.37 42.21
CA MET A 1 -32.90 -32.37 41.62
C MET A 1 -32.99 -31.74 40.24
N SER A 2 -32.86 -30.42 40.16
CA SER A 2 -32.91 -29.64 38.92
C SER A 2 -31.71 -28.69 38.93
N GLY A 3 -30.65 -29.07 38.21
CA GLY A 3 -29.41 -28.31 38.11
C GLY A 3 -29.48 -27.30 36.97
N ASN A 4 -29.46 -26.02 37.33
CA ASN A 4 -29.28 -24.88 36.43
C ASN A 4 -27.91 -24.94 35.75
N PHE A 5 -27.87 -25.06 34.42
CA PHE A 5 -26.69 -24.71 33.62
C PHE A 5 -26.81 -23.27 33.15
N ASN A 6 -26.13 -22.38 33.86
CA ASN A 6 -26.03 -20.96 33.54
C ASN A 6 -24.63 -20.71 32.96
N THR A 7 -24.46 -20.88 31.65
CA THR A 7 -23.22 -20.51 30.96
C THR A 7 -23.27 -19.05 30.56
N LYS A 8 -22.52 -18.24 31.32
CA LYS A 8 -22.20 -16.84 31.03
C LYS A 8 -21.57 -16.72 29.63
N LEU A 9 -22.35 -16.32 28.65
CA LEU A 9 -21.85 -15.80 27.38
C LEU A 9 -21.16 -14.46 27.66
N ASN A 10 -19.83 -14.44 27.47
CA ASN A 10 -18.97 -13.29 27.64
C ASN A 10 -19.30 -12.24 26.56
N LYS A 11 -20.18 -11.29 26.88
CA LYS A 11 -20.62 -10.18 26.01
C LYS A 11 -19.57 -9.06 25.92
N GLN A 12 -18.37 -9.36 25.44
CA GLN A 12 -17.37 -8.34 25.09
C GLN A 12 -16.81 -8.58 23.69
N CYS A 13 -17.67 -8.48 22.68
CA CYS A 13 -17.27 -8.32 21.27
C CYS A 13 -18.45 -7.88 20.40
N ILE A 14 -19.27 -6.92 20.84
CA ILE A 14 -20.28 -6.32 19.95
C ILE A 14 -20.38 -4.83 20.25
N VAL A 15 -19.36 -4.08 19.83
CA VAL A 15 -19.60 -2.78 19.22
C VAL A 15 -19.21 -2.96 17.76
N ILE A 16 -20.10 -3.60 16.99
CA ILE A 16 -19.96 -3.64 15.53
C ILE A 16 -20.30 -2.23 15.07
N ASN A 17 -19.28 -1.39 14.94
CA ASN A 17 -19.41 -0.21 14.11
C ASN A 17 -19.70 -0.72 12.70
N ARG A 18 -20.94 -0.57 12.23
CA ARG A 18 -21.45 -1.12 10.94
C ARG A 18 -20.72 -0.59 9.71
N SER A 19 -19.70 0.24 9.87
CA SER A 19 -18.87 0.85 8.83
C SER A 19 -17.60 0.07 8.47
N MET A 20 -17.18 -0.94 9.24
CA MET A 20 -15.91 -1.64 9.01
C MET A 20 -16.09 -3.08 8.47
N PRO A 21 -15.30 -3.51 7.45
CA PRO A 21 -15.45 -4.79 6.76
C PRO A 21 -15.17 -5.98 7.69
N TYR A 22 -16.01 -7.03 7.66
CA TYR A 22 -15.74 -8.27 8.42
C TYR A 22 -15.01 -9.29 7.53
N LEU A 23 -13.70 -9.48 7.77
CA LEU A 23 -12.78 -10.32 7.00
C LEU A 23 -12.55 -11.70 7.63
N LYS A 24 -13.46 -12.18 8.48
CA LYS A 24 -13.31 -13.49 9.11
C LYS A 24 -13.10 -14.60 8.08
N GLY A 25 -12.06 -15.41 8.32
CA GLY A 25 -11.70 -16.52 7.45
C GLY A 25 -11.05 -16.10 6.14
N LYS A 26 -10.65 -14.84 5.96
CA LYS A 26 -9.78 -14.43 4.84
C LYS A 26 -8.33 -14.73 5.15
N VAL A 27 -7.60 -15.23 4.17
CA VAL A 27 -6.14 -15.43 4.26
C VAL A 27 -5.44 -14.38 3.41
N CYS A 28 -4.56 -13.60 4.03
CA CYS A 28 -3.91 -12.45 3.43
C CYS A 28 -2.40 -12.55 3.59
N LEU A 29 -1.64 -12.04 2.61
CA LEU A 29 -0.19 -11.84 2.69
C LEU A 29 0.12 -10.36 2.43
N VAL A 30 0.87 -9.72 3.34
CA VAL A 30 1.39 -8.36 3.16
C VAL A 30 2.91 -8.39 3.18
N THR A 31 3.53 -7.97 2.08
CA THR A 31 5.00 -7.94 1.96
C THR A 31 5.59 -6.64 2.52
N GLY A 32 6.75 -6.72 3.16
CA GLY A 32 7.42 -5.55 3.76
C GLY A 32 6.61 -4.88 4.86
N ALA A 33 6.02 -5.67 5.76
CA ALA A 33 5.06 -5.21 6.76
C ALA A 33 5.68 -4.91 8.13
N SER A 34 7.00 -4.80 8.23
CA SER A 34 7.70 -4.46 9.48
C SER A 34 7.56 -2.99 9.91
N ARG A 35 7.06 -2.11 9.02
CA ARG A 35 6.85 -0.66 9.26
C ARG A 35 5.92 -0.05 8.20
N GLY A 36 5.57 1.23 8.35
CA GLY A 36 4.93 2.03 7.31
C GLY A 36 3.60 1.47 6.82
N ILE A 37 3.33 1.64 5.51
CA ILE A 37 2.08 1.22 4.86
C ILE A 37 1.81 -0.29 5.04
N GLY A 38 2.85 -1.13 4.94
CA GLY A 38 2.72 -2.57 5.14
C GLY A 38 2.27 -2.93 6.55
N ARG A 39 2.87 -2.32 7.57
CA ARG A 39 2.44 -2.49 8.97
C ARG A 39 0.99 -2.05 9.15
N GLY A 40 0.64 -0.85 8.70
CA GLY A 40 -0.72 -0.33 8.84
C GLY A 40 -1.77 -1.17 8.10
N THR A 41 -1.42 -1.71 6.94
CA THR A 41 -2.26 -2.64 6.18
C THR A 41 -2.48 -3.94 6.94
N ALA A 42 -1.43 -4.55 7.48
CA ALA A 42 -1.54 -5.77 8.25
C ALA A 42 -2.40 -5.60 9.51
N LEU A 43 -2.21 -4.49 10.23
CA LEU A 43 -3.03 -4.14 11.40
C LEU A 43 -4.50 -4.05 11.01
N GLN A 44 -4.84 -3.30 9.96
CA GLN A 44 -6.24 -3.17 9.53
C GLN A 44 -6.84 -4.51 9.07
N LEU A 45 -6.11 -5.34 8.33
CA LEU A 45 -6.61 -6.66 7.94
C LEU A 45 -6.91 -7.54 9.17
N ALA A 46 -6.00 -7.59 10.15
CA ALA A 46 -6.17 -8.37 11.36
C ALA A 46 -7.26 -7.82 12.30
N MET A 47 -7.33 -6.49 12.48
CA MET A 47 -8.39 -5.83 13.25
C MET A 47 -9.78 -6.17 12.71
N ASN A 48 -9.88 -6.39 11.39
CA ASN A 48 -11.12 -6.76 10.70
C ASN A 48 -11.35 -8.27 10.59
N GLY A 49 -10.48 -9.12 11.16
CA GLY A 49 -10.75 -10.57 11.30
C GLY A 49 -9.99 -11.48 10.35
N ALA A 50 -9.09 -10.95 9.51
CA ALA A 50 -8.30 -11.76 8.60
C ALA A 50 -7.16 -12.51 9.32
N PHE A 51 -6.77 -13.65 8.75
CA PHE A 51 -5.48 -14.29 8.99
C PHE A 51 -4.47 -13.65 8.04
N CYS A 52 -3.49 -12.92 8.59
CA CYS A 52 -2.57 -12.10 7.82
C CYS A 52 -1.12 -12.53 8.03
N TYR A 53 -0.53 -13.17 7.03
CA TYR A 53 0.91 -13.38 6.95
C TYR A 53 1.59 -12.04 6.65
N ILE A 54 2.62 -11.73 7.42
CA ILE A 54 3.44 -10.54 7.21
C ILE A 54 4.89 -10.94 7.00
N THR A 55 5.54 -10.30 6.03
CA THR A 55 6.93 -10.62 5.69
C THR A 55 7.86 -9.41 5.71
N GLY A 56 9.13 -9.70 5.95
CA GLY A 56 10.22 -8.73 6.02
C GLY A 56 11.49 -9.38 6.58
N ARG A 57 12.61 -8.66 6.48
CA ARG A 57 13.93 -9.20 6.87
C ARG A 57 14.13 -9.36 8.39
N SER A 58 13.50 -8.50 9.18
CA SER A 58 13.65 -8.50 10.64
C SER A 58 12.44 -9.17 11.28
N LEU A 59 12.62 -10.42 11.71
CA LEU A 59 11.58 -11.19 12.40
C LEU A 59 11.11 -10.49 13.68
N GLU A 60 12.05 -9.93 14.45
CA GLU A 60 11.77 -9.16 15.66
C GLU A 60 10.78 -8.02 15.40
N LYS A 61 11.03 -7.19 14.37
CA LYS A 61 10.12 -6.09 14.01
C LYS A 61 8.76 -6.58 13.55
N LEU A 62 8.69 -7.71 12.86
CA LEU A 62 7.40 -8.31 12.48
C LEU A 62 6.64 -8.83 13.71
N LYS A 63 7.33 -9.42 14.68
CA LYS A 63 6.73 -9.87 15.95
C LYS A 63 6.16 -8.71 16.75
N LEU A 64 6.81 -7.55 16.75
CA LEU A 64 6.23 -6.34 17.36
C LEU A 64 4.90 -5.93 16.71
N VAL A 65 4.75 -6.08 15.39
CA VAL A 65 3.48 -5.81 14.69
C VAL A 65 2.41 -6.85 15.04
N GLU A 66 2.81 -8.12 15.17
CA GLU A 66 1.93 -9.21 15.63
C GLU A 66 1.42 -8.95 17.05
N ASP A 67 2.31 -8.60 17.97
CA ASP A 67 1.97 -8.28 19.36
C ASP A 67 1.10 -7.02 19.46
N GLU A 68 1.38 -6.00 18.65
CA GLU A 68 0.56 -4.80 18.60
C GLU A 68 -0.89 -5.13 18.19
N ALA A 69 -1.09 -5.92 17.13
CA ALA A 69 -2.44 -6.32 16.72
C ALA A 69 -3.18 -7.04 17.85
N LYS A 70 -2.48 -7.97 18.54
CA LYS A 70 -3.02 -8.69 19.68
C LYS A 70 -3.39 -7.76 20.83
N ASN A 71 -2.50 -6.83 21.19
CA ASN A 71 -2.71 -5.87 22.27
C ASN A 71 -3.85 -4.87 21.96
N ARG A 72 -4.09 -4.58 20.68
CA ARG A 72 -5.22 -3.78 20.21
C ARG A 72 -6.54 -4.56 20.11
N GLY A 73 -6.54 -5.85 20.46
CA GLY A 73 -7.74 -6.69 20.44
C GLY A 73 -8.18 -7.09 19.04
N ALA A 74 -7.24 -7.30 18.12
CA ALA A 74 -7.55 -7.80 16.78
C ALA A 74 -8.38 -9.10 16.85
N CYS A 75 -9.45 -9.15 16.08
CA CYS A 75 -10.29 -10.35 15.98
C CYS A 75 -9.77 -11.39 14.99
N GLY A 76 -8.78 -11.01 14.16
CA GLY A 76 -8.00 -11.88 13.29
C GLY A 76 -6.66 -12.26 13.93
N LYS A 77 -5.70 -12.66 13.09
CA LYS A 77 -4.36 -13.06 13.55
C LYS A 77 -3.31 -12.57 12.57
N ILE A 78 -2.20 -12.04 13.08
CA ILE A 78 -0.99 -11.79 12.30
C ILE A 78 -0.04 -12.98 12.49
N ILE A 79 0.64 -13.39 11.41
CA ILE A 79 1.66 -14.44 11.43
C ILE A 79 2.95 -13.85 10.84
N ALA A 80 3.93 -13.59 11.70
CA ALA A 80 5.22 -13.07 11.29
C ALA A 80 6.11 -14.14 10.62
N VAL A 81 6.53 -13.89 9.38
CA VAL A 81 7.40 -14.79 8.60
C VAL A 81 8.61 -13.99 8.10
N GLN A 82 9.81 -14.41 8.48
CA GLN A 82 11.03 -13.79 7.97
C GLN A 82 11.22 -14.12 6.48
N CYS A 83 11.47 -13.09 5.67
CA CYS A 83 11.76 -13.24 4.25
C CYS A 83 12.54 -12.02 3.74
N ASP A 84 13.69 -12.26 3.12
CA ASP A 84 14.31 -11.30 2.23
C ASP A 84 13.69 -11.36 0.84
N HIS A 85 12.92 -10.33 0.50
CA HIS A 85 12.31 -10.17 -0.83
C HIS A 85 13.33 -9.94 -1.96
N SER A 86 14.64 -9.94 -1.67
CA SER A 86 15.69 -10.02 -2.69
C SER A 86 16.05 -11.47 -3.08
N ASN A 87 15.56 -12.47 -2.35
CA ASN A 87 15.85 -13.89 -2.49
C ASN A 87 14.62 -14.70 -2.92
N ASP A 88 14.63 -15.22 -4.15
CA ASP A 88 13.51 -15.92 -4.76
C ASP A 88 13.11 -17.19 -4.01
N THR A 89 14.10 -17.92 -3.47
CA THR A 89 13.86 -19.15 -2.70
C THR A 89 13.15 -18.86 -1.38
N GLU A 90 13.49 -17.74 -0.73
CA GLU A 90 12.78 -17.32 0.49
C GLU A 90 11.36 -16.88 0.18
N ILE A 91 11.13 -16.15 -0.92
CA ILE A 91 9.78 -15.79 -1.37
C ILE A 91 8.95 -17.05 -1.60
N GLN A 92 9.48 -18.04 -2.32
CA GLN A 92 8.79 -19.31 -2.57
C GLN A 92 8.38 -20.00 -1.26
N LYS A 93 9.31 -20.11 -0.29
CA LYS A 93 9.02 -20.74 1.01
C LYS A 93 7.87 -20.09 1.77
N VAL A 94 7.67 -18.76 1.62
CA VAL A 94 6.50 -18.09 2.21
C VAL A 94 5.20 -18.61 1.57
N PHE A 95 5.16 -18.76 0.25
CA PHE A 95 3.96 -19.25 -0.42
C PHE A 95 3.72 -20.74 -0.15
N ASP A 96 4.76 -21.56 -0.09
CA ASP A 96 4.67 -22.97 0.28
C ASP A 96 4.08 -23.12 1.69
N LEU A 97 4.54 -22.30 2.65
CA LEU A 97 3.98 -22.25 4.01
C LEU A 97 2.50 -21.88 4.03
N ILE A 98 2.10 -20.85 3.27
CA ILE A 98 0.69 -20.41 3.22
C ILE A 98 -0.18 -21.50 2.58
N ASP A 99 0.31 -22.16 1.54
CA ASP A 99 -0.39 -23.26 0.87
C ASP A 99 -0.63 -24.42 1.84
N GLU A 100 0.41 -24.85 2.57
CA GLU A 100 0.34 -25.92 3.56
C GLU A 100 -0.61 -25.59 4.73
N GLU A 101 -0.45 -24.41 5.35
CA GLU A 101 -1.22 -24.05 6.54
C GLU A 101 -2.70 -23.72 6.25
N ASN A 102 -3.05 -23.43 5.00
CA ASN A 102 -4.39 -22.95 4.63
C ASN A 102 -5.07 -23.75 3.52
N ASP A 103 -4.57 -24.96 3.20
CA ASP A 103 -5.15 -25.82 2.15
C ASP A 103 -5.28 -25.08 0.80
N GLY A 104 -4.16 -24.47 0.38
CA GLY A 104 -4.06 -23.71 -0.87
C GLY A 104 -4.84 -22.40 -0.92
N LYS A 105 -5.33 -21.91 0.22
CA LYS A 105 -6.10 -20.67 0.30
C LYS A 105 -5.23 -19.43 0.51
N LEU A 106 -5.24 -18.56 -0.49
CA LEU A 106 -4.84 -17.16 -0.38
C LEU A 106 -5.93 -16.28 -1.01
N ASP A 107 -6.48 -15.34 -0.26
CA ASP A 107 -7.54 -14.43 -0.72
C ASP A 107 -7.01 -13.04 -1.10
N LEU A 108 -5.91 -12.59 -0.47
CA LEU A 108 -5.30 -11.28 -0.73
C LEU A 108 -3.77 -11.36 -0.73
N LEU A 109 -3.12 -10.82 -1.77
CA LEU A 109 -1.71 -10.44 -1.75
C LEU A 109 -1.60 -8.92 -1.81
N VAL A 110 -0.89 -8.31 -0.86
CA VAL A 110 -0.47 -6.91 -0.91
C VAL A 110 1.04 -6.84 -1.13
N ASN A 111 1.42 -6.52 -2.36
CA ASN A 111 2.77 -6.23 -2.77
C ASN A 111 3.19 -4.83 -2.32
N ASN A 112 3.82 -4.76 -1.14
CA ASN A 112 4.24 -3.52 -0.50
C ASN A 112 5.77 -3.45 -0.26
N ALA A 113 6.48 -4.59 -0.23
CA ALA A 113 7.91 -4.62 0.08
C ALA A 113 8.70 -3.57 -0.72
N TYR A 114 9.49 -2.78 0.02
CA TYR A 114 10.25 -1.66 -0.52
C TYR A 114 11.39 -1.28 0.42
N SER A 115 12.62 -1.20 -0.08
CA SER A 115 13.83 -0.94 0.71
C SER A 115 14.54 0.37 0.39
N ALA A 116 14.16 1.07 -0.68
CA ALA A 116 14.99 2.11 -1.27
C ALA A 116 14.65 3.54 -0.86
N VAL A 117 13.75 3.75 0.11
CA VAL A 117 13.33 5.11 0.54
C VAL A 117 14.53 5.94 0.96
N SER A 118 15.37 5.43 1.87
CA SER A 118 16.57 6.15 2.33
C SER A 118 17.56 6.40 1.19
N TRP A 119 17.83 5.39 0.36
CA TRP A 119 18.72 5.53 -0.79
C TRP A 119 18.26 6.64 -1.74
N ILE A 120 16.95 6.72 -2.03
CA ILE A 120 16.38 7.76 -2.88
C ILE A 120 16.56 9.14 -2.24
N MET A 121 16.31 9.27 -0.94
CA MET A 121 16.46 10.54 -0.23
C MET A 121 17.92 11.02 -0.23
N ASP A 122 18.86 10.13 0.04
CA ASP A 122 20.29 10.43 0.05
C ASP A 122 20.82 10.84 -1.34
N ASN A 123 20.10 10.45 -2.41
CA ASN A 123 20.51 10.67 -3.80
C ASN A 123 19.56 11.57 -4.61
N ALA A 124 18.56 12.19 -3.97
CA ALA A 124 17.48 12.98 -4.56
C ALA A 124 17.93 14.11 -5.51
N LYS A 125 19.13 14.65 -5.30
CA LYS A 125 19.67 15.79 -6.06
C LYS A 125 20.62 15.40 -7.19
N GLN A 126 20.86 14.11 -7.40
CA GLN A 126 21.78 13.64 -8.44
C GLN A 126 21.01 13.27 -9.71
N CYS A 127 21.65 13.45 -10.86
CA CYS A 127 21.10 12.97 -12.12
C CYS A 127 21.35 11.47 -12.27
N PHE A 128 20.55 10.78 -13.08
CA PHE A 128 20.64 9.32 -13.17
C PHE A 128 22.00 8.82 -13.66
N TRP A 129 22.71 9.60 -14.49
CA TRP A 129 24.05 9.29 -14.98
C TRP A 129 25.16 9.51 -13.94
N ASP A 130 24.88 10.20 -12.83
CA ASP A 130 25.81 10.35 -11.69
C ASP A 130 25.71 9.17 -10.71
N HIS A 131 24.64 8.39 -10.78
CA HIS A 131 24.48 7.23 -9.90
C HIS A 131 25.35 6.06 -10.36
N GLN A 132 25.71 5.19 -9.42
CA GLN A 132 26.24 3.87 -9.74
C GLN A 132 25.19 3.05 -10.50
N VAL A 133 25.62 2.17 -11.41
CA VAL A 133 24.72 1.37 -12.26
C VAL A 133 23.79 0.48 -11.42
N ASP A 134 24.24 0.05 -10.23
CA ASP A 134 23.46 -0.77 -9.30
C ASP A 134 22.29 0.00 -8.65
N ALA A 135 22.20 1.33 -8.81
CA ALA A 135 21.07 2.15 -8.36
C ALA A 135 19.71 1.58 -8.79
N TRP A 136 19.65 1.01 -10.00
CA TRP A 136 18.48 0.30 -10.47
C TRP A 136 18.11 -0.85 -9.53
N ASP A 137 19.06 -1.70 -9.17
CA ASP A 137 18.82 -2.87 -8.32
C ASP A 137 18.54 -2.49 -6.86
N GLN A 138 19.19 -1.44 -6.35
CA GLN A 138 18.89 -0.87 -5.03
C GLN A 138 17.41 -0.51 -4.90
N ILE A 139 16.81 -0.01 -5.99
CA ILE A 139 15.40 0.39 -6.04
C ILE A 139 14.48 -0.76 -6.45
N ASN A 140 14.76 -1.41 -7.56
CA ASN A 140 13.81 -2.26 -8.29
C ASN A 140 13.99 -3.76 -8.05
N LYS A 141 15.06 -4.23 -7.39
CA LYS A 141 15.15 -5.64 -6.98
C LYS A 141 14.04 -5.97 -5.97
N VAL A 142 14.03 -5.27 -4.84
CA VAL A 142 12.98 -5.37 -3.80
C VAL A 142 11.81 -4.42 -4.08
N GLY A 143 11.98 -3.41 -4.93
CA GLY A 143 10.87 -2.51 -5.24
C GLY A 143 10.00 -2.93 -6.40
N LEU A 144 10.42 -3.86 -7.27
CA LEU A 144 9.65 -4.24 -8.47
C LEU A 144 9.71 -5.76 -8.76
N ARG A 145 10.91 -6.34 -8.88
CA ARG A 145 11.09 -7.73 -9.31
C ARG A 145 10.38 -8.73 -8.40
N ASN A 146 10.58 -8.62 -7.09
CA ASN A 146 9.85 -9.45 -6.11
C ASN A 146 8.32 -9.31 -6.19
N HIS A 147 7.77 -8.14 -6.54
CA HIS A 147 6.30 -7.96 -6.67
C HIS A 147 5.77 -8.85 -7.79
N PHE A 148 6.52 -8.97 -8.89
CA PHE A 148 6.20 -9.91 -9.97
C PHE A 148 6.26 -11.36 -9.49
N ILE A 149 7.33 -11.74 -8.78
CA ILE A 149 7.50 -13.11 -8.26
C ILE A 149 6.36 -13.48 -7.29
N CYS A 150 6.06 -12.60 -6.33
CA CYS A 150 4.93 -12.77 -5.41
C CYS A 150 3.60 -12.90 -6.18
N ALA A 151 3.39 -12.08 -7.22
CA ALA A 151 2.19 -12.19 -8.05
C ALA A 151 2.11 -13.53 -8.79
N VAL A 152 3.23 -14.08 -9.27
CA VAL A 152 3.27 -15.42 -9.90
C VAL A 152 2.81 -16.50 -8.91
N TYR A 153 3.38 -16.55 -7.71
CA TYR A 153 3.02 -17.57 -6.72
C TYR A 153 1.58 -17.38 -6.19
N ALA A 154 1.18 -16.15 -5.87
CA ALA A 154 -0.20 -15.87 -5.46
C ALA A 154 -1.21 -16.27 -6.54
N SER A 155 -0.92 -15.96 -7.81
CA SER A 155 -1.80 -16.32 -8.94
C SER A 155 -1.96 -17.84 -9.06
N ARG A 156 -0.90 -18.62 -8.86
CA ARG A 156 -0.97 -20.11 -8.89
C ARG A 156 -1.95 -20.66 -7.85
N MET A 157 -2.07 -20.02 -6.68
CA MET A 157 -3.03 -20.39 -5.64
C MET A 157 -4.45 -19.88 -5.98
N MET A 158 -4.57 -18.60 -6.34
CA MET A 158 -5.85 -17.93 -6.56
C MET A 158 -6.60 -18.45 -7.81
N VAL A 159 -5.88 -18.79 -8.88
CA VAL A 159 -6.46 -19.31 -10.14
C VAL A 159 -7.18 -20.64 -9.91
N LYS A 160 -6.59 -21.56 -9.14
CA LYS A 160 -7.22 -22.87 -8.81
C LYS A 160 -8.56 -22.68 -8.10
N ARG A 161 -8.66 -21.66 -7.24
CA ARG A 161 -9.85 -21.32 -6.46
C ARG A 161 -10.81 -20.37 -7.17
N ARG A 162 -10.41 -19.86 -8.34
CA ARG A 162 -11.12 -18.83 -9.12
C ARG A 162 -11.58 -17.61 -8.30
N LYS A 163 -10.71 -17.20 -7.36
CA LYS A 163 -11.00 -16.13 -6.42
C LYS A 163 -9.72 -15.59 -5.81
N GLY A 164 -9.57 -14.28 -5.81
CA GLY A 164 -8.49 -13.60 -5.12
C GLY A 164 -8.35 -12.14 -5.54
N LEU A 165 -7.56 -11.39 -4.77
CA LEU A 165 -7.19 -10.02 -5.03
C LEU A 165 -5.68 -9.86 -4.87
N ILE A 166 -5.02 -9.30 -5.88
CA ILE A 166 -3.63 -8.87 -5.81
C ILE A 166 -3.60 -7.34 -5.86
N VAL A 167 -2.87 -6.72 -4.94
CA VAL A 167 -2.71 -5.27 -4.83
C VAL A 167 -1.24 -4.91 -4.90
N ASN A 168 -0.84 -4.11 -5.88
CA ASN A 168 0.46 -3.44 -5.86
C ASN A 168 0.34 -2.09 -5.14
N ILE A 169 1.24 -1.80 -4.21
CA ILE A 169 1.40 -0.44 -3.68
C ILE A 169 2.32 0.36 -4.62
N SER A 170 1.71 1.24 -5.42
CA SER A 170 2.39 2.12 -6.36
C SER A 170 2.38 3.57 -5.84
N SER A 171 2.45 4.59 -6.71
CA SER A 171 2.37 6.02 -6.34
C SER A 171 2.21 6.88 -7.60
N ALA A 172 1.97 8.18 -7.40
CA ALA A 172 1.99 9.18 -8.47
C ALA A 172 3.33 9.25 -9.25
N GLY A 173 4.42 8.66 -8.72
CA GLY A 173 5.68 8.51 -9.46
C GLY A 173 5.55 7.67 -10.74
N GLY A 174 4.46 6.92 -10.92
CA GLY A 174 4.17 6.23 -12.18
C GLY A 174 3.79 7.17 -13.33
N ILE A 175 3.45 8.43 -13.05
CA ILE A 175 3.11 9.44 -14.07
C ILE A 175 3.88 10.75 -13.90
N LEU A 176 4.56 10.95 -12.77
CA LEU A 176 5.37 12.12 -12.46
C LEU A 176 6.83 11.73 -12.29
N TYR A 177 7.76 12.61 -12.68
CA TYR A 177 9.14 12.49 -12.23
C TYR A 177 9.23 12.81 -10.74
N ILE A 178 9.70 11.84 -9.94
CA ILE A 178 9.93 11.97 -8.50
C ILE A 178 11.32 11.43 -8.18
N GLU A 179 12.22 12.32 -7.78
CA GLU A 179 13.62 12.11 -7.37
C GLU A 179 14.55 11.45 -8.41
N THR A 180 14.25 10.23 -8.87
CA THR A 180 15.11 9.46 -9.77
C THR A 180 14.30 8.65 -10.80
N PRO A 181 14.78 8.48 -12.06
CA PRO A 181 14.06 7.70 -13.06
C PRO A 181 13.77 6.26 -12.64
N ALA A 182 14.70 5.62 -11.92
CA ALA A 182 14.53 4.23 -11.47
C ALA A 182 13.30 4.05 -10.57
N TYR A 183 12.97 5.05 -9.75
CA TYR A 183 11.75 5.07 -8.95
C TYR A 183 10.50 5.16 -9.82
N GLY A 184 10.45 6.14 -10.72
CA GLY A 184 9.27 6.37 -11.57
C GLY A 184 9.00 5.21 -12.52
N ILE A 185 10.05 4.63 -13.12
CA ILE A 185 9.95 3.42 -13.94
C ILE A 185 9.42 2.25 -13.10
N GLY A 186 9.94 2.07 -11.88
CA GLY A 186 9.46 1.03 -10.97
C GLY A 186 7.96 1.16 -10.64
N LYS A 187 7.47 2.38 -10.42
CA LYS A 187 6.05 2.65 -10.15
C LYS A 187 5.18 2.45 -11.39
N THR A 188 5.63 2.95 -12.54
CA THR A 188 4.96 2.73 -13.84
C THR A 188 4.84 1.24 -14.15
N ALA A 189 5.91 0.47 -13.92
CA ALA A 189 5.94 -0.97 -14.15
C ALA A 189 4.97 -1.72 -13.23
N LYS A 190 4.75 -1.28 -11.99
CA LYS A 190 3.72 -1.85 -11.10
C LYS A 190 2.30 -1.62 -11.57
N ASP A 191 2.03 -0.42 -12.07
CA ASP A 191 0.72 -0.08 -12.62
C ASP A 191 0.43 -0.91 -13.88
N ARG A 192 1.46 -1.05 -14.74
CA ARG A 192 1.38 -1.90 -15.92
C ARG A 192 1.24 -3.38 -15.57
N MET A 193 1.95 -3.85 -14.54
CA MET A 193 1.84 -5.22 -14.04
C MET A 193 0.40 -5.54 -13.60
N ALA A 194 -0.24 -4.62 -12.85
CA ALA A 194 -1.65 -4.81 -12.48
C ALA A 194 -2.56 -4.91 -13.71
N LYS A 195 -2.33 -4.06 -14.72
CA LYS A 195 -3.08 -4.08 -15.99
C LYS A 195 -2.92 -5.39 -16.75
N ASP A 196 -1.70 -5.77 -17.06
CA ASP A 196 -1.42 -6.90 -17.96
C ASP A 196 -1.72 -8.23 -17.26
N CYS A 197 -1.24 -8.43 -16.02
CA CYS A 197 -1.55 -9.64 -15.27
C CYS A 197 -3.04 -9.73 -14.91
N GLY A 198 -3.72 -8.60 -14.68
CA GLY A 198 -5.15 -8.56 -14.47
C GLY A 198 -5.97 -9.08 -15.66
N MET A 199 -5.47 -8.90 -16.89
CA MET A 199 -6.09 -9.45 -18.11
C MET A 199 -5.97 -10.97 -18.18
N ASP A 200 -4.79 -11.52 -17.86
CA ASP A 200 -4.59 -12.99 -17.82
C ASP A 200 -5.48 -13.66 -16.76
N LEU A 201 -5.70 -12.96 -15.65
CA LEU A 201 -6.44 -13.42 -14.49
C LEU A 201 -7.97 -13.27 -14.61
N GLU A 202 -8.46 -12.48 -15.57
CA GLU A 202 -9.88 -12.10 -15.70
C GLU A 202 -10.79 -13.33 -15.80
N LYS A 203 -10.45 -14.28 -16.67
CA LYS A 203 -11.23 -15.51 -16.87
C LYS A 203 -11.28 -16.42 -15.63
N TYR A 204 -10.39 -16.20 -14.65
CA TYR A 204 -10.34 -16.94 -13.40
C TYR A 204 -10.94 -16.16 -12.23
N ASN A 205 -11.58 -15.00 -12.45
CA ASN A 205 -12.19 -14.22 -11.37
C ASN A 205 -11.20 -13.88 -10.24
N VAL A 206 -9.97 -13.53 -10.65
CA VAL A 206 -8.93 -13.00 -9.76
C VAL A 206 -8.66 -11.57 -10.21
N ALA A 207 -8.80 -10.62 -9.28
CA ALA A 207 -8.56 -9.21 -9.57
C ALA A 207 -7.10 -8.83 -9.28
N PHE A 208 -6.54 -7.96 -10.11
CA PHE A 208 -5.23 -7.36 -9.85
C PHE A 208 -5.36 -5.85 -10.01
N VAL A 209 -5.12 -5.08 -8.94
CA VAL A 209 -5.19 -3.62 -8.95
C VAL A 209 -3.87 -3.01 -8.50
N SER A 210 -3.63 -1.76 -8.91
CA SER A 210 -2.58 -0.92 -8.35
C SER A 210 -3.21 0.12 -7.44
N VAL A 211 -2.81 0.18 -6.18
CA VAL A 211 -3.30 1.20 -5.24
C VAL A 211 -2.25 2.29 -5.10
N TRP A 212 -2.70 3.54 -5.21
CA TRP A 212 -1.91 4.74 -4.98
C TRP A 212 -2.35 5.38 -3.67
N PRO A 213 -1.59 5.17 -2.59
CA PRO A 213 -1.70 5.98 -1.39
C PRO A 213 -1.39 7.44 -1.73
N GLY A 214 -1.98 8.34 -0.94
CA GLY A 214 -1.54 9.72 -0.87
C GLY A 214 -0.17 9.86 -0.20
N PRO A 215 0.18 11.07 0.24
CA PRO A 215 1.36 11.30 1.06
C PRO A 215 1.17 10.59 2.41
N VAL A 216 1.90 9.50 2.65
CA VAL A 216 1.75 8.72 3.88
C VAL A 216 2.78 9.17 4.92
N ARG A 217 2.30 9.46 6.14
CA ARG A 217 3.10 9.80 7.33
C ARG A 217 3.82 8.56 7.90
N THR A 218 4.71 7.97 7.10
CA THR A 218 5.55 6.85 7.55
C THR A 218 6.62 7.31 8.52
N GLU A 219 7.19 6.37 9.29
CA GLU A 219 8.19 6.64 10.31
C GLU A 219 9.44 7.33 9.72
N LEU A 220 9.88 6.91 8.53
CA LEU A 220 11.01 7.53 7.83
C LEU A 220 10.71 8.97 7.39
N ILE A 221 9.51 9.20 6.88
CA ILE A 221 9.09 10.54 6.44
C ILE A 221 8.90 11.47 7.64
N ASN A 222 8.30 11.00 8.73
CA ASN A 222 8.13 11.80 9.93
C ASN A 222 9.48 12.19 10.55
N ALA A 223 10.47 11.29 10.52
CA ALA A 223 11.83 11.59 10.98
C ALA A 223 12.47 12.72 10.15
N GLU A 224 12.29 12.70 8.83
CA GLU A 224 12.76 13.77 7.94
C GLU A 224 12.01 15.10 8.14
N LEU A 225 10.68 15.06 8.25
CA LEU A 225 9.85 16.24 8.47
C LEU A 225 10.17 16.94 9.80
N ALA A 226 10.56 16.19 10.83
CA ALA A 226 10.99 16.75 12.11
C ALA A 226 12.25 17.64 11.95
N LEU A 227 13.05 17.43 10.90
CA LEU A 227 14.20 18.28 10.57
C LEU A 227 13.80 19.58 9.85
N LYS A 228 12.50 19.83 9.63
CA LYS A 228 11.88 21.09 9.11
C LYS A 228 12.54 21.69 7.86
N THR A 229 13.18 20.88 7.03
CA THR A 229 13.97 21.32 5.88
C THR A 229 13.26 21.10 4.53
N SER A 230 12.08 20.49 4.53
CA SER A 230 11.37 20.11 3.29
C SER A 230 10.26 21.09 2.91
N SER A 231 10.14 21.39 1.62
CA SER A 231 9.00 22.11 1.02
C SER A 231 7.70 21.30 0.99
N LEU A 232 7.71 20.08 1.54
CA LEU A 232 6.61 19.11 1.49
C LEU A 232 5.83 19.00 2.81
N THR A 233 6.16 19.83 3.81
CA THR A 233 5.57 19.75 5.16
C THR A 233 4.04 19.78 5.14
N TRP A 234 3.43 20.71 4.39
CA TRP A 234 1.97 20.81 4.28
C TRP A 234 1.33 19.52 3.74
N LEU A 235 1.98 18.90 2.76
CA LEU A 235 1.50 17.71 2.06
C LEU A 235 1.38 16.52 3.03
N PHE A 236 2.35 16.37 3.94
CA PHE A 236 2.35 15.30 4.91
C PHE A 236 1.56 15.61 6.18
N GLU A 237 1.41 16.88 6.58
CA GLU A 237 0.47 17.28 7.65
C GLU A 237 -0.98 16.93 7.32
N HIS A 238 -1.35 17.05 6.04
CA HIS A 238 -2.65 16.65 5.48
C HIS A 238 -2.63 15.23 4.88
N GLY A 239 -1.54 14.51 5.11
CA GLY A 239 -1.28 13.19 4.59
C GLY A 239 -2.00 12.08 5.34
N GLU A 240 -2.03 10.92 4.70
CA GLU A 240 -2.65 9.71 5.20
C GLU A 240 -1.84 9.12 6.36
N THR A 241 -2.53 8.50 7.33
CA THR A 241 -1.85 7.57 8.23
C THR A 241 -1.44 6.30 7.47
N THR A 242 -0.54 5.53 8.07
CA THR A 242 -0.14 4.23 7.53
C THR A 242 -1.28 3.21 7.48
N GLU A 243 -2.31 3.35 8.34
CA GLU A 243 -3.45 2.44 8.41
C GLU A 243 -4.54 2.76 7.39
N PHE A 244 -4.62 3.99 6.87
CA PHE A 244 -5.66 4.38 5.92
C PHE A 244 -5.68 3.55 4.64
N THR A 245 -4.50 3.32 4.05
CA THR A 245 -4.37 2.44 2.89
C THR A 245 -4.84 1.02 3.22
N GLY A 246 -4.59 0.54 4.45
CA GLY A 246 -5.09 -0.72 4.96
C GLY A 246 -6.62 -0.81 4.98
N LYS A 247 -7.30 0.24 5.46
CA LYS A 247 -8.77 0.33 5.44
C LYS A 247 -9.34 0.25 4.02
N CYS A 248 -8.69 0.95 3.08
CA CYS A 248 -9.05 0.94 1.67
C CYS A 248 -8.94 -0.48 1.07
N ILE A 249 -7.81 -1.16 1.31
CA ILE A 249 -7.56 -2.52 0.81
C ILE A 249 -8.52 -3.54 1.44
N ALA A 250 -8.77 -3.45 2.74
CA ALA A 250 -9.74 -4.30 3.43
C ALA A 250 -11.15 -4.19 2.81
N SER A 251 -11.55 -2.98 2.42
CA SER A 251 -12.83 -2.73 1.76
C SER A 251 -12.85 -3.27 0.32
N LEU A 252 -11.77 -3.10 -0.44
CA LEU A 252 -11.63 -3.69 -1.78
C LEU A 252 -11.71 -5.23 -1.77
N LEU A 253 -11.19 -5.89 -0.74
CA LEU A 253 -11.24 -7.35 -0.62
C LEU A 253 -12.68 -7.89 -0.51
N LEU A 254 -13.62 -7.08 -0.03
CA LEU A 254 -15.04 -7.44 0.07
C LEU A 254 -15.89 -6.86 -1.05
N ASP A 255 -15.32 -6.09 -1.97
CA ASP A 255 -16.06 -5.43 -3.02
C ASP A 255 -16.65 -6.43 -4.03
N PRO A 256 -17.98 -6.57 -4.14
CA PRO A 256 -18.58 -7.45 -5.14
C PRO A 256 -18.30 -7.00 -6.59
N LYS A 257 -17.85 -5.76 -6.80
CA LYS A 257 -17.50 -5.18 -8.10
C LYS A 257 -15.98 -5.16 -8.35
N ILE A 258 -15.16 -5.86 -7.54
CA ILE A 258 -13.71 -5.80 -7.64
C ILE A 258 -13.17 -6.14 -9.03
N MET A 259 -13.80 -7.07 -9.76
CA MET A 259 -13.39 -7.41 -11.13
C MET A 259 -13.55 -6.25 -12.11
N LYS A 260 -14.51 -5.34 -11.91
CA LYS A 260 -14.64 -4.11 -12.73
C LYS A 260 -13.45 -3.17 -12.54
N LYS A 261 -12.73 -3.31 -11.42
CA LYS A 261 -11.55 -2.52 -11.05
C LYS A 261 -10.24 -3.21 -11.42
N SER A 262 -10.27 -4.49 -11.82
CA SER A 262 -9.07 -5.22 -12.23
C SER A 262 -8.36 -4.50 -13.36
N GLY A 263 -7.04 -4.45 -13.29
CA GLY A 263 -6.15 -3.73 -14.18
C GLY A 263 -6.14 -2.21 -14.04
N GLN A 264 -6.81 -1.64 -13.03
CA GLN A 264 -6.85 -0.20 -12.82
C GLN A 264 -5.90 0.26 -11.70
N VAL A 265 -5.45 1.51 -11.84
CA VAL A 265 -4.90 2.30 -10.74
C VAL A 265 -6.04 2.87 -9.91
N LEU A 266 -6.03 2.67 -8.59
CA LEU A 266 -7.04 3.13 -7.65
C LEU A 266 -6.38 4.02 -6.59
N LEU A 267 -6.85 5.25 -6.44
CA LEU A 267 -6.34 6.14 -5.40
C LEU A 267 -7.03 5.81 -4.08
N SER A 268 -6.29 5.75 -2.98
CA SER A 268 -6.82 5.58 -1.61
C SER A 268 -7.96 6.56 -1.32
N SER A 269 -7.84 7.83 -1.71
CA SER A 269 -8.89 8.84 -1.55
C SER A 269 -10.18 8.48 -2.28
N ASP A 270 -10.08 7.88 -3.45
CA ASP A 270 -11.23 7.56 -4.31
C ASP A 270 -11.93 6.30 -3.80
N ILE A 271 -11.16 5.33 -3.32
CA ILE A 271 -11.66 4.16 -2.61
C ILE A 271 -12.39 4.61 -1.34
N ALA A 272 -11.79 5.51 -0.56
CA ALA A 272 -12.40 6.01 0.65
C ALA A 272 -13.73 6.72 0.41
N GLU A 273 -13.84 7.52 -0.65
CA GLU A 273 -15.11 8.14 -1.04
C GLU A 273 -16.15 7.11 -1.47
N GLU A 274 -15.75 6.11 -2.25
CA GLU A 274 -16.66 5.05 -2.71
C GLU A 274 -17.24 4.25 -1.55
N PHE A 275 -16.43 3.94 -0.53
CA PHE A 275 -16.82 3.13 0.63
C PHE A 275 -17.18 3.95 1.87
N GLY A 276 -17.19 5.28 1.80
CA GLY A 276 -17.50 6.16 2.93
C GLY A 276 -16.50 6.06 4.09
N LEU A 277 -15.22 5.82 3.80
CA LEU A 277 -14.17 5.60 4.79
C LEU A 277 -13.57 6.92 5.27
N LYS A 278 -13.21 6.94 6.56
CA LYS A 278 -12.34 7.93 7.18
C LYS A 278 -11.01 7.31 7.57
N ASP A 279 -9.98 8.13 7.71
CA ASP A 279 -8.72 7.72 8.31
C ASP A 279 -8.91 7.36 9.80
N VAL A 280 -7.94 6.69 10.41
CA VAL A 280 -7.98 6.27 11.83
C VAL A 280 -7.89 7.44 12.81
N ASP A 281 -7.48 8.62 12.33
CA ASP A 281 -7.55 9.88 13.06
C ASP A 281 -8.84 10.68 12.75
N GLU A 282 -9.84 10.03 12.15
CA GLU A 282 -11.14 10.57 11.75
C GLU A 282 -11.09 11.68 10.68
N LYS A 283 -9.92 11.94 10.10
CA LYS A 283 -9.76 12.90 9.01
C LYS A 283 -10.13 12.27 7.65
N HIS A 284 -10.42 13.15 6.70
CA HIS A 284 -10.48 12.80 5.28
C HIS A 284 -9.19 13.26 4.62
N PRO A 285 -8.28 12.34 4.26
CA PRO A 285 -7.04 12.70 3.60
C PRO A 285 -7.32 13.44 2.28
N VAL A 286 -6.53 14.47 2.02
CA VAL A 286 -6.71 15.29 0.83
C VAL A 286 -6.34 14.47 -0.41
N SER A 287 -7.27 14.37 -1.36
CA SER A 287 -7.01 13.67 -2.61
C SER A 287 -5.92 14.39 -3.42
N ILE A 288 -4.97 13.64 -3.95
CA ILE A 288 -3.93 14.16 -4.85
C ILE A 288 -4.50 14.72 -6.17
N ARG A 289 -5.75 14.40 -6.51
CA ARG A 289 -6.48 14.97 -7.66
C ARG A 289 -7.28 16.23 -7.32
N SER A 290 -7.39 16.57 -6.04
CA SER A 290 -8.12 17.77 -5.62
C SER A 290 -7.29 19.02 -5.94
N VAL A 291 -7.97 20.08 -6.40
CA VAL A 291 -7.31 21.37 -6.65
C VAL A 291 -6.67 21.89 -5.37
N LYS A 292 -7.31 21.70 -4.22
CA LYS A 292 -6.74 21.99 -2.89
C LYS A 292 -5.41 21.27 -2.66
N GLY A 293 -5.35 19.96 -2.90
CA GLY A 293 -4.13 19.16 -2.74
C GLY A 293 -3.01 19.62 -3.67
N MET A 294 -3.33 19.91 -4.93
CA MET A 294 -2.35 20.39 -5.91
C MET A 294 -1.78 21.77 -5.53
N LEU A 295 -2.63 22.71 -5.11
CA LEU A 295 -2.19 24.04 -4.67
C LEU A 295 -1.36 23.98 -3.41
N GLY A 296 -1.76 23.17 -2.42
CA GLY A 296 -1.01 22.99 -1.20
C GLY A 296 0.39 22.41 -1.45
N GLY A 297 0.51 21.45 -2.38
CA GLY A 297 1.81 20.90 -2.80
C GLY A 297 2.69 21.88 -3.59
N SER A 298 2.09 22.89 -4.24
CA SER A 298 2.83 23.91 -5.00
C SER A 298 3.34 25.09 -4.15
N GLY A 299 2.98 25.15 -2.86
CA GLY A 299 3.31 26.27 -1.97
C GLY A 299 2.35 27.45 -2.03
N ALA A 300 1.30 27.39 -2.86
CA ALA A 300 0.23 28.40 -2.94
C ALA A 300 -0.82 28.22 -1.82
N LEU A 301 -0.34 28.14 -0.57
CA LEU A 301 -1.12 27.75 0.61
C LEU A 301 -2.35 28.65 0.84
N TRP A 302 -2.20 29.97 0.64
CA TRP A 302 -3.26 30.94 0.84
C TRP A 302 -4.47 30.73 -0.08
N ILE A 303 -4.28 30.14 -1.26
CA ILE A 303 -5.39 29.82 -2.18
C ILE A 303 -6.02 28.48 -1.79
N ALA A 304 -5.18 27.50 -1.42
CA ALA A 304 -5.61 26.14 -1.09
C ALA A 304 -6.66 26.10 0.05
N ASP A 305 -6.57 27.03 1.00
CA ASP A 305 -7.51 27.10 2.12
C ASP A 305 -8.93 27.50 1.73
N TYR A 306 -9.10 28.29 0.67
CA TYR A 306 -10.41 28.72 0.17
C TYR A 306 -11.03 27.77 -0.86
N ILE A 307 -10.27 26.77 -1.35
CA ILE A 307 -10.78 25.82 -2.34
C ILE A 307 -11.40 24.59 -1.65
N PRO A 308 -12.67 24.26 -1.92
CA PRO A 308 -13.28 23.05 -1.39
C PRO A 308 -12.57 21.77 -1.87
N SER A 309 -12.37 20.80 -0.97
CA SER A 309 -11.66 19.55 -1.24
C SER A 309 -12.35 18.64 -2.27
N PHE A 310 -13.65 18.85 -2.51
CA PHE A 310 -14.43 18.09 -3.49
C PHE A 310 -14.18 18.53 -4.95
N ILE A 311 -13.56 19.69 -5.18
CA ILE A 311 -13.20 20.12 -6.53
C ILE A 311 -11.96 19.34 -6.96
N LYS A 312 -12.16 18.39 -7.87
CA LYS A 312 -11.12 17.46 -8.33
C LYS A 312 -11.02 17.42 -9.84
N LEU A 313 -9.80 17.20 -10.32
CA LEU A 313 -9.60 16.86 -11.72
C LEU A 313 -10.20 15.48 -12.01
N PRO A 314 -10.97 15.32 -13.10
CA PRO A 314 -11.35 14.00 -13.60
C PRO A 314 -10.11 13.13 -13.75
N LYS A 315 -10.23 11.83 -13.44
CA LYS A 315 -9.10 10.90 -13.43
C LYS A 315 -8.31 10.95 -14.73
N TRP A 316 -8.97 10.85 -15.89
CA TRP A 316 -8.29 10.90 -17.20
C TRP A 316 -7.45 12.17 -17.39
N LEU A 317 -7.97 13.34 -16.97
CA LEU A 317 -7.26 14.60 -17.09
C LEU A 317 -6.07 14.66 -16.14
N PHE A 318 -6.22 14.16 -14.92
CA PHE A 318 -5.12 14.06 -13.94
C PHE A 318 -3.95 13.21 -14.47
N PHE A 319 -4.24 12.07 -15.11
CA PHE A 319 -3.21 11.22 -15.70
C PHE A 319 -2.50 11.89 -16.89
N ILE A 320 -3.24 12.59 -17.76
CA ILE A 320 -2.67 13.34 -18.89
C ILE A 320 -1.78 14.50 -18.40
N LEU A 321 -2.28 15.29 -17.45
CA LEU A 321 -1.50 16.42 -16.93
C LEU A 321 -0.25 15.95 -16.20
N GLY A 322 -0.33 14.84 -15.48
CA GLY A 322 0.83 14.23 -14.84
C GLY A 322 1.91 13.86 -15.84
N SER A 323 1.56 13.15 -16.92
CA SER A 323 2.54 12.71 -17.93
C SER A 323 3.15 13.87 -18.72
N LEU A 324 2.46 15.00 -18.83
CA LEU A 324 2.95 16.21 -19.48
C LEU A 324 3.75 17.14 -18.55
N ALA A 325 3.71 16.89 -17.23
CA ALA A 325 4.35 17.76 -16.25
C ALA A 325 5.87 17.74 -16.42
N LYS A 326 6.46 18.94 -16.57
CA LYS A 326 7.91 19.11 -16.55
C LYS A 326 8.35 19.40 -15.13
N THR A 327 8.99 18.43 -14.47
CA THR A 327 9.60 18.66 -13.15
C THR A 327 10.95 19.36 -13.35
N PRO A 328 11.14 20.60 -12.86
CA PRO A 328 12.43 21.27 -12.96
C PRO A 328 13.44 20.57 -12.04
N VAL A 329 14.39 19.84 -12.63
CA VAL A 329 15.56 19.35 -11.92
C VAL A 329 16.43 20.56 -11.57
N LYS A 330 16.72 20.81 -10.29
CA LYS A 330 17.69 21.83 -9.89
C LYS A 330 19.06 21.40 -10.38
N LYS A 331 19.48 21.97 -11.51
CA LYS A 331 20.74 21.67 -12.20
C LYS A 331 21.87 22.40 -11.49
N ASP A 332 22.82 21.68 -10.93
CA ASP A 332 24.14 22.25 -10.71
C ASP A 332 24.97 22.01 -11.97
N ALA A 333 24.77 22.88 -12.96
CA ALA A 333 25.49 22.80 -14.23
C ALA A 333 27.00 23.10 -14.07
N SER A 334 27.43 23.61 -12.91
CA SER A 334 28.83 23.91 -12.64
C SER A 334 29.71 22.67 -12.52
N LYS A 335 29.11 21.48 -12.27
CA LYS A 335 29.84 20.21 -12.15
C LYS A 335 30.45 19.72 -13.47
N TYR A 336 30.00 20.25 -14.61
CA TYR A 336 30.46 19.84 -15.96
C TYR A 336 30.96 21.01 -16.82
N ALA A 337 31.17 22.18 -16.23
CA ALA A 337 31.76 23.35 -16.88
C ALA A 337 33.28 23.38 -16.64
#